data_AF-A0A1E5UR47-F1
#
_entry.id   AF-A0A1E5UR47-F1
#
_cell.length_a   1.000
_cell.length_b   1.000
_cell.length_c   1.000
_cell.angle_alpha   90.00
_cell.angle_beta   90.00
_cell.angle_gamma   90.00
#
_symmetry.space_group_name_H-M   'P 1'
#
loop_
_entity.id
_entity.type
_entity.pdbx_description
1 polymer ?
#
loop_
_entity_poly.entity_id
_entity_poly.type
_entity_poly.pdbx_seq_one_letter_code
_entity_poly.pdbx_strand_id
1 'polypeptide(L)'
;MKAIRLVANKLFPMASISKKIEDFANEKLNSVLEAFPSGDSAATETTTPEADKDVGLEKLSASVTDAQTLMSLYFALCTKKHSLLRHVFAIYGSLPQAAKQVLTAVHRQVPILIRTIGSSPDLLGIISDPPGDSRDLLMQVLQTLTDAAVPSTELISSIKNLYSKTKDVEVLFAILAHLPKDEVLPVFPSIVNLPMDKFQTALSRILQGSPQNGPSLDPSEILIVIHVIDPDKEGIPLKKVMDACSACLEQRTIFTQQVLAKALNQLVEQIPLPLLFMRTVMQAIGVFPALIWKYPKLWVGFLKCAILTKPQSYGVLLQLPAPQLENSLSKNPTLKAPLVEHAEQPNVRSTLPRSTLVVLGLAEDQQQPPPAASQAQSSQNQATETSSSAADTTTEVTQESSAAS
;
A
#
# COMPACT_ATOMS: atom_id res chain seq x y z
N MET A 1 8.31 5.92 42.51
CA MET A 1 9.32 4.97 41.94
C MET A 1 9.71 3.84 42.90
N LYS A 2 10.71 3.99 43.80
CA LYS A 2 11.27 2.84 44.59
C LYS A 2 10.20 2.02 45.34
N ALA A 3 9.28 2.66 46.05
CA ALA A 3 8.19 2.00 46.78
C ALA A 3 7.28 1.16 45.86
N ILE A 4 6.83 1.70 44.72
CA ILE A 4 6.00 0.98 43.73
C ILE A 4 6.73 -0.29 43.23
N ARG A 5 8.04 -0.20 42.94
CA ARG A 5 8.83 -1.38 42.54
C ARG A 5 8.96 -2.41 43.66
N LEU A 6 9.01 -2.00 44.94
CA LEU A 6 8.96 -2.92 46.08
C LEU A 6 7.60 -3.62 46.16
N VAL A 7 6.50 -2.87 46.16
CA VAL A 7 5.13 -3.41 46.26
C VAL A 7 4.87 -4.41 45.14
N ALA A 8 5.07 -4.01 43.87
CA ALA A 8 4.75 -4.85 42.72
C ALA A 8 5.69 -6.06 42.52
N ASN A 9 6.94 -6.04 43.01
CA ASN A 9 7.89 -7.15 42.81
C ASN A 9 8.17 -8.00 44.05
N LYS A 10 7.77 -7.56 45.26
CA LYS A 10 8.00 -8.30 46.52
C LYS A 10 6.72 -8.59 47.30
N LEU A 11 5.78 -7.66 47.37
CA LEU A 11 4.57 -7.83 48.18
C LEU A 11 3.38 -8.40 47.39
N PHE A 12 3.15 -7.91 46.16
CA PHE A 12 2.06 -8.37 45.31
C PHE A 12 2.09 -9.87 44.95
N PRO A 13 3.26 -10.53 44.81
CA PRO A 13 3.31 -12.00 44.66
C PRO A 13 2.94 -12.79 45.93
N MET A 14 2.83 -12.16 47.10
CA MET A 14 2.49 -12.85 48.35
C MET A 14 0.98 -12.97 48.50
N ALA A 15 0.44 -14.19 48.35
CA ALA A 15 -1.00 -14.45 48.34
C ALA A 15 -1.78 -13.88 49.55
N SER A 16 -1.15 -13.77 50.73
CA SER A 16 -1.74 -13.21 51.96
C SER A 16 -2.03 -11.71 51.92
N ILE A 17 -1.42 -10.96 51.01
CA ILE A 17 -1.60 -9.50 50.88
C ILE A 17 -1.90 -9.04 49.44
N SER A 18 -1.63 -9.88 48.43
CA SER A 18 -1.88 -9.63 47.01
C SER A 18 -3.27 -9.03 46.75
N LYS A 19 -4.33 -9.69 47.25
CA LYS A 19 -5.71 -9.19 47.10
C LYS A 19 -5.92 -7.82 47.76
N LYS A 20 -5.37 -7.56 48.95
CA LYS A 20 -5.52 -6.23 49.60
C LYS A 20 -4.83 -5.12 48.81
N ILE A 21 -3.72 -5.42 48.13
CA ILE A 21 -3.01 -4.49 47.24
C ILE A 21 -3.85 -4.24 45.97
N GLU A 22 -4.48 -5.29 45.43
CA GLU A 22 -5.38 -5.19 44.27
C GLU A 22 -6.66 -4.39 44.58
N ASP A 23 -7.35 -4.71 45.69
CA ASP A 23 -8.55 -4.03 46.15
C ASP A 23 -8.26 -2.52 46.37
N PHE A 24 -7.18 -2.18 47.08
CA PHE A 24 -6.72 -0.79 47.28
C PHE A 24 -6.38 -0.08 45.97
N ALA A 25 -5.72 -0.76 45.03
CA ALA A 25 -5.36 -0.17 43.75
C ALA A 25 -6.59 0.07 42.86
N ASN A 26 -7.58 -0.83 42.87
CA ASN A 26 -8.87 -0.64 42.19
C ASN A 26 -9.65 0.54 42.80
N GLU A 27 -9.81 0.56 44.13
CA GLU A 27 -10.49 1.63 44.85
C GLU A 27 -9.87 3.01 44.54
N LYS A 28 -8.54 3.11 44.56
CA LYS A 28 -7.82 4.35 44.30
C LYS A 28 -7.79 4.74 42.82
N LEU A 29 -7.80 3.78 41.90
CA LEU A 29 -7.99 4.10 40.48
C LEU A 29 -9.39 4.64 40.22
N ASN A 30 -10.43 4.04 40.83
CA ASN A 30 -11.81 4.51 40.71
C ASN A 30 -12.00 5.91 41.33
N SER A 31 -11.45 6.15 42.53
CA SER A 31 -11.52 7.45 43.21
C SER A 31 -10.86 8.60 42.42
N VAL A 32 -9.85 8.31 41.60
CA VAL A 32 -9.24 9.29 40.67
C VAL A 32 -10.19 9.69 39.54
N LEU A 33 -11.18 8.85 39.18
CA LEU A 33 -12.17 9.15 38.15
C LEU A 33 -13.30 10.02 38.71
N GLU A 34 -13.80 9.68 39.91
CA GLU A 34 -14.85 10.44 40.61
C GLU A 34 -14.44 11.88 40.96
N ALA A 35 -13.13 12.15 41.05
CA ALA A 35 -12.59 13.48 41.29
C ALA A 35 -12.80 14.49 40.14
N PHE A 36 -13.28 14.04 38.97
CA PHE A 36 -13.60 14.89 37.82
C PHE A 36 -15.12 14.94 37.61
N PRO A 37 -15.83 15.97 38.12
CA PRO A 37 -17.29 16.03 38.01
C PRO A 37 -17.76 16.16 36.55
N SER A 38 -18.88 15.50 36.24
CA SER A 38 -19.57 15.62 34.95
C SER A 38 -19.90 17.07 34.64
N GLY A 39 -19.49 17.54 33.46
CA GLY A 39 -19.60 18.94 33.05
C GLY A 39 -20.99 19.40 32.61
N ASP A 40 -22.04 19.05 33.36
CA ASP A 40 -23.41 19.49 33.09
C ASP A 40 -23.72 20.82 33.81
N SER A 41 -23.58 21.93 33.07
CA SER A 41 -24.30 23.18 33.34
C SER A 41 -24.25 24.11 32.13
N ALA A 42 -25.35 24.16 31.39
CA ALA A 42 -25.59 25.17 30.36
C ALA A 42 -26.60 26.21 30.88
N ALA A 43 -26.11 27.31 31.46
CA ALA A 43 -26.89 28.55 31.68
C ALA A 43 -25.97 29.75 32.02
N THR A 44 -25.89 30.68 31.06
CA THR A 44 -25.99 32.15 31.16
C THR A 44 -25.48 32.96 32.39
N GLU A 45 -24.88 34.12 32.06
CA GLU A 45 -24.74 35.39 32.81
C GLU A 45 -23.45 35.73 33.61
N THR A 46 -22.58 36.47 32.90
CA THR A 46 -22.11 37.85 33.21
C THR A 46 -21.50 38.23 34.58
N THR A 47 -20.38 38.98 34.47
CA THR A 47 -19.78 39.94 35.44
C THR A 47 -18.66 39.44 36.36
N THR A 48 -17.60 40.25 36.42
CA THR A 48 -16.29 40.12 37.10
C THR A 48 -16.16 41.09 38.30
N PRO A 49 -15.09 41.07 39.14
CA PRO A 49 -14.00 40.09 39.33
C PRO A 49 -13.65 39.78 40.82
N GLU A 50 -12.52 39.07 41.01
CA GLU A 50 -11.58 39.08 42.17
C GLU A 50 -11.67 38.02 43.29
N ALA A 51 -10.48 37.75 43.86
CA ALA A 51 -10.20 37.23 45.20
C ALA A 51 -10.61 35.80 45.65
N ASP A 52 -10.41 34.76 44.83
CA ASP A 52 -9.58 33.59 45.24
C ASP A 52 -9.21 32.70 44.03
N LYS A 53 -7.91 32.44 43.80
CA LYS A 53 -7.42 31.62 42.66
C LYS A 53 -6.16 30.80 42.91
N ASP A 54 -5.40 31.07 43.97
CA ASP A 54 -4.10 30.43 44.21
C ASP A 54 -4.28 29.05 44.88
N VAL A 55 -5.11 29.01 45.94
CA VAL A 55 -5.42 27.80 46.73
C VAL A 55 -6.02 26.67 45.87
N GLY A 56 -6.78 27.02 44.83
CA GLY A 56 -7.35 26.05 43.90
C GLY A 56 -6.32 25.36 43.00
N LEU A 57 -5.29 26.09 42.56
CA LEU A 57 -4.33 25.60 41.58
C LEU A 57 -3.32 24.61 42.20
N GLU A 58 -2.85 24.88 43.42
CA GLU A 58 -2.00 23.93 44.16
C GLU A 58 -2.77 22.68 44.58
N LYS A 59 -4.03 22.81 44.99
CA LYS A 59 -4.85 21.66 45.39
C LYS A 59 -5.17 20.73 44.21
N LEU A 60 -5.32 21.29 43.01
CA LEU A 60 -5.41 20.53 41.76
C LEU A 60 -4.07 19.91 41.34
N SER A 61 -2.95 20.62 41.47
CA SER A 61 -1.64 20.07 41.08
C SER A 61 -1.22 18.91 42.00
N ALA A 62 -1.47 19.03 43.31
CA ALA A 62 -1.22 17.98 44.30
C ALA A 62 -2.04 16.71 44.02
N SER A 63 -3.35 16.84 43.78
CA SER A 63 -4.21 15.69 43.46
C SER A 63 -3.82 15.03 42.13
N VAL A 64 -3.39 15.82 41.14
CA VAL A 64 -2.86 15.32 39.86
C VAL A 64 -1.53 14.56 40.03
N THR A 65 -0.64 14.99 40.93
CA THR A 65 0.57 14.20 41.25
C THR A 65 0.23 12.89 41.95
N ASP A 66 -0.65 12.91 42.95
CA ASP A 66 -1.05 11.70 43.67
C ASP A 66 -1.74 10.70 42.72
N ALA A 67 -2.69 11.18 41.90
CA ALA A 67 -3.36 10.39 40.87
C ALA A 67 -2.36 9.73 39.89
N GLN A 68 -1.31 10.44 39.47
CA GLN A 68 -0.26 9.87 38.61
C GLN A 68 0.54 8.78 39.33
N THR A 69 0.84 8.91 40.63
CA THR A 69 1.47 7.82 41.40
C THR A 69 0.55 6.62 41.62
N LEU A 70 -0.74 6.83 41.83
CA LEU A 70 -1.73 5.76 42.02
C LEU A 70 -1.96 4.98 40.72
N MET A 71 -2.12 5.68 39.58
CA MET A 71 -2.08 5.05 38.26
C MET A 71 -0.76 4.30 38.04
N SER A 72 0.40 4.90 38.37
CA SER A 72 1.71 4.24 38.24
C SER A 72 1.84 2.95 39.06
N LEU A 73 1.16 2.86 40.21
CA LEU A 73 1.05 1.61 40.97
C LEU A 73 0.17 0.60 40.21
N TYR A 74 -1.01 1.01 39.74
CA TYR A 74 -1.92 0.13 39.00
C TYR A 74 -1.27 -0.47 37.74
N PHE A 75 -0.67 0.38 36.89
CA PHE A 75 0.06 -0.06 35.71
C PHE A 75 1.24 -1.00 36.07
N ALA A 76 1.88 -0.82 37.23
CA ALA A 76 2.91 -1.75 37.70
C ALA A 76 2.33 -3.10 38.16
N LEU A 77 1.14 -3.14 38.79
CA LEU A 77 0.45 -4.41 39.11
C LEU A 77 0.00 -5.14 37.83
N CYS A 78 -0.43 -4.41 36.81
CA CYS A 78 -0.78 -4.97 35.51
C CYS A 78 0.40 -5.72 34.85
N THR A 79 1.67 -5.39 35.14
CA THR A 79 2.83 -6.20 34.67
C THR A 79 2.89 -7.60 35.27
N LYS A 80 2.18 -7.84 36.39
CA LYS A 80 2.21 -9.08 37.18
C LYS A 80 0.93 -9.90 37.05
N LYS A 81 -0.21 -9.23 36.93
CA LYS A 81 -1.52 -9.83 36.72
C LYS A 81 -2.18 -9.14 35.52
N HIS A 82 -2.02 -9.73 34.34
CA HIS A 82 -2.36 -9.06 33.07
C HIS A 82 -3.86 -8.82 32.94
N SER A 83 -4.70 -9.66 33.56
CA SER A 83 -6.17 -9.51 33.62
C SER A 83 -6.66 -8.15 34.13
N LEU A 84 -5.85 -7.44 34.92
CA LEU A 84 -6.16 -6.08 35.41
C LEU A 84 -6.30 -5.06 34.26
N LEU A 85 -5.71 -5.33 33.09
CA LEU A 85 -5.88 -4.51 31.89
C LEU A 85 -7.36 -4.39 31.46
N ARG A 86 -8.20 -5.41 31.71
CA ARG A 86 -9.62 -5.36 31.33
C ARG A 86 -10.36 -4.26 32.10
N HIS A 87 -9.96 -3.98 33.35
CA HIS A 87 -10.50 -2.85 34.14
C HIS A 87 -10.03 -1.50 33.59
N VAL A 88 -8.76 -1.39 33.17
CA VAL A 88 -8.23 -0.16 32.54
C VAL A 88 -8.98 0.19 31.26
N PHE A 89 -9.26 -0.80 30.40
CA PHE A 89 -10.05 -0.60 29.19
C PHE A 89 -11.52 -0.25 29.50
N ALA A 90 -12.15 -0.94 30.46
CA ALA A 90 -13.54 -0.66 30.85
C ALA A 90 -13.71 0.74 31.44
N ILE A 91 -12.77 1.17 32.29
CA ILE A 91 -12.68 2.55 32.78
C ILE A 91 -12.56 3.54 31.61
N TYR A 92 -11.61 3.31 30.72
CA TYR A 92 -11.36 4.20 29.58
C TYR A 92 -12.63 4.38 28.73
N GLY A 93 -13.31 3.28 28.39
CA GLY A 93 -14.56 3.29 27.62
C GLY A 93 -15.81 3.76 28.39
N SER A 94 -15.66 4.16 29.66
CA SER A 94 -16.71 4.79 30.48
C SER A 94 -16.43 6.27 30.81
N LEU A 95 -15.22 6.77 30.49
CA LEU A 95 -14.81 8.13 30.85
C LEU A 95 -15.46 9.16 29.93
N PRO A 96 -16.09 10.23 30.48
CA PRO A 96 -16.58 11.32 29.65
C PRO A 96 -15.42 12.10 29.03
N GLN A 97 -15.61 12.62 27.82
CA GLN A 97 -14.59 13.35 27.03
C GLN A 97 -14.08 14.66 27.70
N ALA A 98 -14.67 15.07 28.83
CA ALA A 98 -14.15 16.10 29.71
C ALA A 98 -12.89 15.66 30.50
N ALA A 99 -12.74 14.37 30.80
CA ALA A 99 -11.66 13.79 31.61
C ALA A 99 -10.31 13.65 30.87
N LYS A 100 -9.99 14.61 30.00
CA LYS A 100 -8.85 14.60 29.06
C LYS A 100 -7.51 14.32 29.72
N GLN A 101 -7.30 14.78 30.96
CA GLN A 101 -6.06 14.54 31.70
C GLN A 101 -5.85 13.05 32.03
N VAL A 102 -6.91 12.34 32.46
CA VAL A 102 -6.84 10.90 32.77
C VAL A 102 -6.65 10.10 31.47
N LEU A 103 -7.43 10.40 30.43
CA LEU A 103 -7.30 9.76 29.12
C LEU A 103 -5.87 9.93 28.56
N THR A 104 -5.30 11.13 28.65
CA THR A 104 -3.91 11.41 28.24
C THR A 104 -2.89 10.64 29.09
N ALA A 105 -3.11 10.52 30.41
CA ALA A 105 -2.24 9.74 31.29
C ALA A 105 -2.25 8.25 30.93
N VAL A 106 -3.44 7.69 30.65
CA VAL A 106 -3.61 6.29 30.18
C VAL A 106 -2.89 6.07 28.84
N HIS A 107 -3.14 6.93 27.83
CA HIS A 107 -2.47 6.86 26.53
C HIS A 107 -0.93 6.99 26.62
N ARG A 108 -0.40 7.69 27.63
CA ARG A 108 1.05 7.79 27.88
C ARG A 108 1.63 6.54 28.55
N GLN A 109 0.86 5.80 29.34
CA GLN A 109 1.35 4.63 30.09
C GLN A 109 1.12 3.30 29.38
N VAL A 110 -0.01 3.13 28.69
CA VAL A 110 -0.36 1.87 28.05
C VAL A 110 0.70 1.38 27.05
N PRO A 111 1.28 2.20 26.15
CA PRO A 111 2.34 1.73 25.24
C PRO A 111 3.64 1.27 25.92
N ILE A 112 3.89 1.68 27.17
CA ILE A 112 5.03 1.20 27.97
C ILE A 112 4.68 -0.15 28.60
N LEU A 113 3.45 -0.28 29.11
CA LEU A 113 2.95 -1.51 29.70
C LEU A 113 2.80 -2.64 28.65
N ILE A 114 2.23 -2.36 27.48
CA ILE A 114 2.04 -3.35 26.41
C ILE A 114 3.40 -3.88 25.90
N ARG A 115 4.41 -3.02 25.73
CA ARG A 115 5.79 -3.45 25.43
C ARG A 115 6.44 -4.29 26.53
N THR A 116 5.95 -4.21 27.77
CA THR A 116 6.42 -5.01 28.91
C THR A 116 5.69 -6.36 29.04
N ILE A 117 4.46 -6.45 28.53
CA ILE A 117 3.58 -7.63 28.64
C ILE A 117 3.63 -8.51 27.38
N GLY A 118 3.73 -7.91 26.19
CA GLY A 118 3.60 -8.60 24.91
C GLY A 118 2.18 -9.15 24.66
N SER A 119 2.06 -10.13 23.76
CA SER A 119 0.80 -10.80 23.39
C SER A 119 0.31 -11.79 24.46
N SER A 120 0.06 -11.34 25.69
CA SER A 120 -0.40 -12.23 26.77
C SER A 120 -1.85 -12.70 26.57
N PRO A 121 -2.25 -13.88 27.11
CA PRO A 121 -3.60 -14.40 26.92
C PRO A 121 -4.73 -13.45 27.36
N ASP A 122 -4.54 -12.74 28.48
CA ASP A 122 -5.46 -11.69 28.95
C ASP A 122 -5.59 -10.55 27.93
N LEU A 123 -4.47 -10.08 27.36
CA LEU A 123 -4.46 -9.00 26.38
C LEU A 123 -5.10 -9.44 25.05
N LEU A 124 -4.82 -10.67 24.59
CA LEU A 124 -5.44 -11.25 23.40
C LEU A 124 -6.96 -11.44 23.58
N GLY A 125 -7.40 -11.77 24.79
CA GLY A 125 -8.81 -11.79 25.17
C GLY A 125 -9.46 -10.40 25.23
N ILE A 126 -8.71 -9.33 25.51
CA ILE A 126 -9.19 -7.94 25.41
C ILE A 126 -9.23 -7.48 23.95
N ILE A 127 -8.22 -7.81 23.13
CA ILE A 127 -8.20 -7.48 21.69
C ILE A 127 -9.35 -8.18 20.95
N SER A 128 -9.63 -9.44 21.29
CA SER A 128 -10.74 -10.22 20.72
C SER A 128 -12.12 -9.72 21.17
N ASP A 129 -12.22 -9.02 22.30
CA ASP A 129 -13.47 -8.65 22.95
C ASP A 129 -13.32 -7.41 23.86
N PRO A 130 -13.14 -6.21 23.26
CA PRO A 130 -12.82 -4.98 24.01
C PRO A 130 -14.02 -4.51 24.85
N PRO A 131 -13.82 -4.15 26.13
CA PRO A 131 -14.90 -3.67 27.00
C PRO A 131 -15.14 -2.16 26.86
N GLY A 132 -16.40 -1.76 26.67
CA GLY A 132 -16.80 -0.35 26.53
C GLY A 132 -16.33 0.28 25.22
N ASP A 133 -16.49 1.61 25.08
CA ASP A 133 -15.99 2.32 23.91
C ASP A 133 -14.49 2.64 24.04
N SER A 134 -13.66 1.61 23.89
CA SER A 134 -12.21 1.71 24.03
C SER A 134 -11.47 1.82 22.68
N ARG A 135 -12.11 2.34 21.62
CA ARG A 135 -11.58 2.28 20.24
C ARG A 135 -10.14 2.82 20.14
N ASP A 136 -9.92 4.06 20.53
CA ASP A 136 -8.63 4.74 20.32
C ASP A 136 -7.51 4.09 21.14
N LEU A 137 -7.83 3.61 22.35
CA LEU A 137 -6.89 2.86 23.17
C LEU A 137 -6.55 1.49 22.53
N LEU A 138 -7.54 0.79 22.00
CA LEU A 138 -7.35 -0.48 21.29
C LEU A 138 -6.46 -0.29 20.06
N MET A 139 -6.71 0.72 19.22
CA MET A 139 -5.86 1.03 18.07
C MET A 139 -4.41 1.37 18.48
N GLN A 140 -4.22 2.08 19.60
CA GLN A 140 -2.90 2.36 20.14
C GLN A 140 -2.19 1.07 20.64
N VAL A 141 -2.92 0.13 21.25
CA VAL A 141 -2.39 -1.18 21.65
C VAL A 141 -2.01 -2.02 20.43
N LEU A 142 -2.86 -2.08 19.39
CA LEU A 142 -2.57 -2.81 18.16
C LEU A 142 -1.29 -2.30 17.50
N GLN A 143 -1.17 -0.98 17.26
CA GLN A 143 0.05 -0.40 16.70
C GLN A 143 1.26 -0.65 17.61
N THR A 144 1.12 -0.59 18.94
CA THR A 144 2.23 -0.87 19.88
C THR A 144 2.76 -2.31 19.76
N LEU A 145 1.89 -3.29 19.48
CA LEU A 145 2.28 -4.69 19.30
C LEU A 145 2.90 -4.97 17.92
N THR A 146 2.59 -4.17 16.90
CA THR A 146 3.00 -4.43 15.50
C THR A 146 3.98 -3.39 14.92
N ASP A 147 4.45 -2.44 15.73
CA ASP A 147 5.32 -1.32 15.33
C ASP A 147 6.69 -1.77 14.78
N ALA A 148 7.26 -2.82 15.39
CA ALA A 148 8.65 -3.23 15.20
C ALA A 148 8.88 -4.75 15.33
N ALA A 149 7.81 -5.55 15.28
CA ALA A 149 7.86 -7.01 15.46
C ALA A 149 6.89 -7.72 14.52
N VAL A 150 7.24 -8.93 14.09
CA VAL A 150 6.31 -9.82 13.38
C VAL A 150 5.24 -10.28 14.39
N PRO A 151 3.95 -10.07 14.13
CA PRO A 151 2.87 -10.44 15.05
C PRO A 151 2.73 -11.95 15.15
N SER A 152 2.45 -12.45 16.34
CA SER A 152 2.26 -13.89 16.57
C SER A 152 0.94 -14.42 15.99
N THR A 153 0.86 -15.72 15.78
CA THR A 153 -0.32 -16.43 15.25
C THR A 153 -1.59 -16.18 16.07
N GLU A 154 -1.45 -16.04 17.38
CA GLU A 154 -2.56 -15.79 18.32
C GLU A 154 -3.01 -14.33 18.26
N LEU A 155 -2.08 -13.38 18.05
CA LEU A 155 -2.37 -11.97 17.84
C LEU A 155 -3.11 -11.75 16.51
N ILE A 156 -2.60 -12.35 15.43
CA ILE A 156 -3.26 -12.36 14.11
C ILE A 156 -4.68 -12.92 14.25
N SER A 157 -4.85 -14.05 14.92
CA SER A 157 -6.16 -14.69 15.14
C SER A 157 -7.11 -13.83 15.98
N SER A 158 -6.60 -13.14 17.01
CA SER A 158 -7.39 -12.24 17.87
C SER A 158 -7.90 -11.02 17.11
N ILE A 159 -7.07 -10.44 16.24
CA ILE A 159 -7.44 -9.29 15.39
C ILE A 159 -8.42 -9.71 14.28
N LYS A 160 -8.26 -10.91 13.71
CA LYS A 160 -9.26 -11.51 12.80
C LYS A 160 -10.61 -11.72 13.48
N ASN A 161 -10.62 -12.22 14.72
CA ASN A 161 -11.84 -12.40 15.52
C ASN A 161 -12.53 -11.04 15.79
N LEU A 162 -11.78 -10.02 16.20
CA LEU A 162 -12.26 -8.65 16.35
C LEU A 162 -12.90 -8.13 15.04
N TYR A 163 -12.19 -8.22 13.91
CA TYR A 163 -12.73 -7.82 12.60
C TYR A 163 -14.00 -8.60 12.23
N SER A 164 -14.07 -9.90 12.55
CA SER A 164 -15.24 -10.73 12.27
C SER A 164 -16.51 -10.20 12.96
N LYS A 165 -16.37 -9.62 14.17
CA LYS A 165 -17.44 -8.99 14.94
C LYS A 165 -17.75 -7.56 14.47
N THR A 166 -16.73 -6.71 14.32
CA THR A 166 -16.91 -5.26 14.11
C THR A 166 -17.08 -4.85 12.65
N LYS A 167 -16.57 -5.66 11.71
CA LYS A 167 -16.35 -5.32 10.29
C LYS A 167 -15.49 -4.08 10.03
N ASP A 168 -14.83 -3.53 11.05
CA ASP A 168 -13.92 -2.39 10.91
C ASP A 168 -12.58 -2.82 10.32
N VAL A 169 -12.35 -2.48 9.06
CA VAL A 169 -11.12 -2.81 8.31
C VAL A 169 -9.88 -2.15 8.93
N GLU A 170 -10.00 -1.06 9.67
CA GLU A 170 -8.84 -0.35 10.22
C GLU A 170 -8.09 -1.20 11.25
N VAL A 171 -8.75 -2.12 11.97
CA VAL A 171 -8.08 -3.04 12.90
C VAL A 171 -7.13 -4.00 12.18
N LEU A 172 -7.39 -4.31 10.91
CA LEU A 172 -6.54 -5.17 10.10
C LEU A 172 -5.22 -4.49 9.71
N PHE A 173 -5.11 -3.15 9.74
CA PHE A 173 -3.90 -2.43 9.31
C PHE A 173 -2.65 -2.85 10.11
N ALA A 174 -2.82 -3.28 11.36
CA ALA A 174 -1.77 -3.80 12.21
C ALA A 174 -1.15 -5.12 11.67
N ILE A 175 -1.95 -5.94 10.97
CA ILE A 175 -1.54 -7.26 10.46
C ILE A 175 -1.59 -7.40 8.94
N LEU A 176 -2.02 -6.37 8.20
CA LEU A 176 -2.33 -6.43 6.76
C LEU A 176 -1.14 -6.91 5.90
N ALA A 177 0.08 -6.55 6.27
CA ALA A 177 1.32 -7.02 5.64
C ALA A 177 1.61 -8.53 5.84
N HIS A 178 0.93 -9.17 6.80
CA HIS A 178 1.08 -10.57 7.18
C HIS A 178 -0.15 -11.42 6.81
N LEU A 179 -1.20 -10.83 6.23
CA LEU A 179 -2.36 -11.56 5.73
C LEU A 179 -2.05 -12.20 4.37
N PRO A 180 -2.40 -13.47 4.14
CA PRO A 180 -2.27 -14.12 2.83
C PRO A 180 -3.30 -13.55 1.84
N LYS A 181 -3.04 -13.77 0.55
CA LYS A 181 -3.79 -13.19 -0.56
C LYS A 181 -5.30 -13.46 -0.51
N ASP A 182 -5.69 -14.68 -0.16
CA ASP A 182 -7.07 -15.15 -0.04
C ASP A 182 -7.85 -14.47 1.10
N GLU A 183 -7.18 -13.93 2.11
CA GLU A 183 -7.79 -13.12 3.17
C GLU A 183 -7.77 -11.60 2.86
N VAL A 184 -6.80 -11.13 2.07
CA VAL A 184 -6.74 -9.72 1.63
C VAL A 184 -7.79 -9.42 0.56
N LEU A 185 -8.01 -10.33 -0.40
CA LEU A 185 -8.93 -10.11 -1.52
C LEU A 185 -10.38 -9.77 -1.08
N PRO A 186 -11.02 -10.48 -0.11
CA PRO A 186 -12.39 -10.18 0.30
C PRO A 186 -12.54 -8.87 1.09
N VAL A 187 -11.48 -8.34 1.68
CA VAL A 187 -11.51 -7.07 2.42
C VAL A 187 -11.07 -5.87 1.56
N PHE A 188 -10.46 -6.13 0.40
CA PHE A 188 -9.94 -5.09 -0.49
C PHE A 188 -11.00 -4.09 -1.01
N PRO A 189 -12.24 -4.48 -1.36
CA PRO A 189 -13.29 -3.51 -1.72
C PRO A 189 -13.53 -2.51 -0.58
N SER A 190 -13.63 -3.00 0.66
CA SER A 190 -13.78 -2.16 1.86
C SER A 190 -12.56 -1.28 2.13
N ILE A 191 -11.34 -1.73 1.80
CA ILE A 191 -10.11 -0.89 1.81
C ILE A 191 -10.21 0.26 0.80
N VAL A 192 -10.69 0.00 -0.42
CA VAL A 192 -10.94 1.04 -1.45
C VAL A 192 -12.06 2.00 -1.04
N ASN A 193 -12.98 1.57 -0.18
CA ASN A 193 -14.04 2.42 0.37
C ASN A 193 -13.57 3.32 1.55
N LEU A 194 -12.31 3.25 1.99
CA LEU A 194 -11.78 4.13 3.04
C LEU A 194 -11.49 5.57 2.53
N PRO A 195 -11.23 6.53 3.43
CA PRO A 195 -10.57 7.80 3.09
C PRO A 195 -9.20 7.57 2.42
N MET A 196 -8.78 8.48 1.54
CA MET A 196 -7.59 8.31 0.69
C MET A 196 -6.29 8.13 1.48
N ASP A 197 -6.14 8.82 2.60
CA ASP A 197 -5.02 8.68 3.55
C ASP A 197 -4.94 7.25 4.13
N LYS A 198 -6.10 6.68 4.51
CA LYS A 198 -6.20 5.31 5.02
C LYS A 198 -6.04 4.28 3.91
N PHE A 199 -6.55 4.54 2.71
CA PHE A 199 -6.30 3.71 1.52
C PHE A 199 -4.80 3.63 1.19
N GLN A 200 -4.09 4.77 1.13
CA GLN A 200 -2.64 4.77 0.88
C GLN A 200 -1.86 4.10 2.02
N THR A 201 -2.31 4.22 3.27
CA THR A 201 -1.74 3.50 4.41
C THR A 201 -1.91 1.98 4.26
N ALA A 202 -3.10 1.51 3.92
CA ALA A 202 -3.36 0.08 3.67
C ALA A 202 -2.54 -0.44 2.47
N LEU A 203 -2.56 0.30 1.36
CA LEU A 203 -1.81 0.00 0.14
C LEU A 203 -0.31 -0.17 0.41
N SER A 204 0.29 0.74 1.20
CA SER A 204 1.72 0.64 1.55
C SER A 204 2.02 -0.59 2.41
N ARG A 205 1.14 -0.99 3.34
CA ARG A 205 1.30 -2.21 4.14
C ARG A 205 1.17 -3.50 3.29
N ILE A 206 0.26 -3.54 2.32
CA ILE A 206 0.13 -4.67 1.38
C ILE A 206 1.39 -4.80 0.51
N LEU A 207 1.88 -3.68 -0.03
CA LEU A 207 3.07 -3.60 -0.90
C LEU A 207 4.39 -3.85 -0.14
N GLN A 208 4.45 -3.52 1.15
CA GLN A 208 5.59 -3.81 2.01
C GLN A 208 5.68 -5.31 2.31
N GLY A 209 4.54 -5.93 2.66
CA GLY A 209 4.47 -7.35 2.93
C GLY A 209 5.23 -7.83 4.18
N SER A 210 5.31 -9.15 4.33
CA SER A 210 5.98 -9.81 5.45
C SER A 210 7.43 -10.13 5.08
N PRO A 211 8.41 -9.97 5.99
CA PRO A 211 9.82 -10.32 5.74
C PRO A 211 10.06 -11.77 5.28
N GLN A 212 9.12 -12.69 5.54
CA GLN A 212 9.22 -14.10 5.13
C GLN A 212 8.55 -14.41 3.79
N ASN A 213 7.46 -13.70 3.45
CA ASN A 213 6.57 -14.06 2.34
C ASN A 213 6.51 -13.00 1.22
N GLY A 214 7.09 -11.82 1.44
CA GLY A 214 6.92 -10.67 0.54
C GLY A 214 5.51 -10.06 0.61
N PRO A 215 5.13 -9.23 -0.39
CA PRO A 215 3.79 -8.64 -0.49
C PRO A 215 2.74 -9.70 -0.84
N SER A 216 1.56 -9.58 -0.24
CA SER A 216 0.43 -10.51 -0.44
C SER A 216 -0.36 -10.27 -1.73
N LEU A 217 -0.17 -9.10 -2.36
CA LEU A 217 -0.61 -8.79 -3.73
C LEU A 217 0.51 -8.03 -4.43
N ASP A 218 0.86 -8.43 -5.66
CA ASP A 218 1.83 -7.67 -6.45
C ASP A 218 1.21 -6.37 -7.04
N PRO A 219 2.01 -5.36 -7.43
CA PRO A 219 1.48 -4.09 -7.96
C PRO A 219 0.53 -4.23 -9.17
N SER A 220 0.69 -5.25 -10.00
CA SER A 220 -0.22 -5.52 -11.13
C SER A 220 -1.51 -6.19 -10.66
N GLU A 221 -1.43 -7.07 -9.65
CA GLU A 221 -2.59 -7.67 -9.01
C GLU A 221 -3.43 -6.62 -8.30
N ILE A 222 -2.82 -5.65 -7.62
CA ILE A 222 -3.52 -4.52 -7.00
C ILE A 222 -4.33 -3.73 -8.04
N LEU A 223 -3.73 -3.42 -9.21
CA LEU A 223 -4.47 -2.78 -10.30
C LEU A 223 -5.63 -3.66 -10.80
N ILE A 224 -5.42 -4.97 -10.96
CA ILE A 224 -6.47 -5.89 -11.39
C ILE A 224 -7.61 -5.95 -10.37
N VAL A 225 -7.30 -6.06 -9.08
CA VAL A 225 -8.27 -6.11 -7.98
C VAL A 225 -9.13 -4.84 -7.94
N ILE A 226 -8.53 -3.65 -8.10
CA ILE A 226 -9.26 -2.39 -8.21
C ILE A 226 -10.23 -2.39 -9.40
N HIS A 227 -9.87 -3.02 -10.52
CA HIS A 227 -10.73 -3.07 -11.72
C HIS A 227 -11.88 -4.07 -11.64
N VAL A 228 -11.76 -5.14 -10.84
CA VAL A 228 -12.83 -6.16 -10.69
C VAL A 228 -13.79 -5.86 -9.54
N ILE A 229 -13.58 -4.76 -8.79
CA ILE A 229 -14.59 -4.24 -7.87
C ILE A 229 -15.83 -3.84 -8.68
N ASP A 230 -16.96 -4.47 -8.36
CA ASP A 230 -18.28 -4.11 -8.86
C ASP A 230 -18.87 -3.03 -7.95
N PRO A 231 -18.98 -1.75 -8.40
CA PRO A 231 -19.39 -0.64 -7.54
C PRO A 231 -20.79 -0.82 -6.96
N ASP A 232 -21.69 -1.43 -7.74
CA ASP A 232 -23.10 -1.56 -7.40
C ASP A 232 -23.34 -2.74 -6.45
N LYS A 233 -22.60 -3.86 -6.61
CA LYS A 233 -22.65 -4.99 -5.67
C LYS A 233 -21.98 -4.70 -4.34
N GLU A 234 -20.82 -4.04 -4.35
CA GLU A 234 -20.02 -3.75 -3.14
C GLU A 234 -20.51 -2.49 -2.39
N GLY A 235 -21.44 -1.72 -2.98
CA GLY A 235 -21.93 -0.46 -2.41
C GLY A 235 -20.88 0.66 -2.36
N ILE A 236 -19.89 0.61 -3.26
CA ILE A 236 -18.75 1.54 -3.29
C ILE A 236 -18.99 2.59 -4.36
N PRO A 237 -18.93 3.90 -4.04
CA PRO A 237 -19.03 4.94 -5.07
C PRO A 237 -17.94 4.76 -6.13
N LEU A 238 -18.32 4.62 -7.41
CA LEU A 238 -17.41 4.45 -8.56
C LEU A 238 -16.24 5.46 -8.55
N LYS A 239 -16.48 6.68 -8.03
CA LYS A 239 -15.43 7.68 -7.82
C LYS A 239 -14.27 7.16 -6.94
N LYS A 240 -14.53 6.48 -5.81
CA LYS A 240 -13.46 5.94 -4.96
C LYS A 240 -12.63 4.88 -5.70
N VAL A 241 -13.26 4.05 -6.53
CA VAL A 241 -12.55 3.05 -7.35
C VAL A 241 -11.65 3.74 -8.39
N MET A 242 -12.14 4.81 -9.04
CA MET A 242 -11.33 5.63 -9.96
C MET A 242 -10.20 6.39 -9.26
N ASP A 243 -10.46 6.94 -8.08
CA ASP A 243 -9.49 7.72 -7.30
C ASP A 243 -8.38 6.78 -6.75
N ALA A 244 -8.74 5.61 -6.23
CA ALA A 244 -7.81 4.56 -5.81
C ALA A 244 -6.92 4.07 -6.97
N CYS A 245 -7.52 3.79 -8.14
CA CYS A 245 -6.76 3.44 -9.33
C CYS A 245 -5.78 4.55 -9.73
N SER A 246 -6.20 5.82 -9.64
CA SER A 246 -5.36 6.98 -10.01
C SER A 246 -4.20 7.15 -9.02
N ALA A 247 -4.45 7.02 -7.72
CA ALA A 247 -3.42 7.07 -6.67
C ALA A 247 -2.36 5.95 -6.81
N CYS A 248 -2.71 4.77 -7.33
CA CYS A 248 -1.72 3.76 -7.72
C CYS A 248 -0.87 4.25 -8.92
N LEU A 249 -1.49 4.75 -9.99
CA LEU A 249 -0.77 5.21 -11.20
C LEU A 249 0.13 6.44 -10.96
N GLU A 250 -0.14 7.23 -9.91
CA GLU A 250 0.71 8.33 -9.46
C GLU A 250 2.03 7.83 -8.82
N GLN A 251 2.02 6.66 -8.20
CA GLN A 251 3.20 6.03 -7.58
C GLN A 251 4.09 5.31 -8.63
N ARG A 252 4.59 6.08 -9.61
CA ARG A 252 5.30 5.61 -10.83
C ARG A 252 6.54 4.75 -10.58
N THR A 253 7.15 4.82 -9.39
CA THR A 253 8.28 3.97 -8.97
C THR A 253 7.86 2.53 -8.68
N ILE A 254 6.60 2.32 -8.26
CA ILE A 254 6.01 1.02 -7.95
C ILE A 254 5.18 0.55 -9.15
N PHE A 255 4.25 1.39 -9.61
CA PHE A 255 3.34 1.09 -10.72
C PHE A 255 3.97 1.49 -12.07
N THR A 256 5.08 0.81 -12.38
CA THR A 256 5.89 1.04 -13.58
C THR A 256 5.18 0.66 -14.88
N GLN A 257 5.76 1.03 -16.03
CA GLN A 257 5.26 0.65 -17.36
C GLN A 257 5.02 -0.88 -17.49
N GLN A 258 5.86 -1.71 -16.88
CA GLN A 258 5.76 -3.17 -16.94
C GLN A 258 4.61 -3.72 -16.07
N VAL A 259 4.44 -3.16 -14.86
CA VAL A 259 3.32 -3.47 -13.96
C VAL A 259 1.99 -3.17 -14.63
N LEU A 260 1.87 -1.97 -15.20
CA LEU A 260 0.68 -1.50 -15.89
C LEU A 260 0.38 -2.32 -17.16
N ALA A 261 1.42 -2.72 -17.89
CA ALA A 261 1.28 -3.64 -19.00
C ALA A 261 0.77 -5.03 -18.58
N LYS A 262 1.33 -5.63 -17.52
CA LYS A 262 0.88 -6.93 -17.00
C LYS A 262 -0.60 -6.87 -16.63
N ALA A 263 -1.00 -5.85 -15.85
CA ALA A 263 -2.40 -5.63 -15.49
C ALA A 263 -3.31 -5.47 -16.71
N LEU A 264 -2.99 -4.57 -17.65
CA LEU A 264 -3.84 -4.31 -18.81
C LEU A 264 -3.93 -5.51 -19.78
N ASN A 265 -2.87 -6.30 -19.96
CA ASN A 265 -2.95 -7.52 -20.77
C ASN A 265 -3.84 -8.60 -20.11
N GLN A 266 -3.89 -8.69 -18.78
CA GLN A 266 -4.80 -9.62 -18.10
C GLN A 266 -6.25 -9.10 -18.06
N LEU A 267 -6.45 -7.79 -17.92
CA LEU A 267 -7.78 -7.16 -17.87
C LEU A 267 -8.52 -7.21 -19.22
N VAL A 268 -7.81 -7.12 -20.35
CA VAL A 268 -8.43 -7.19 -21.70
C VAL A 268 -8.95 -8.59 -22.07
N GLU A 269 -8.64 -9.60 -21.27
CA GLU A 269 -9.08 -11.00 -21.45
C GLU A 269 -10.32 -11.35 -20.62
N GLN A 270 -10.77 -10.45 -19.73
CA GLN A 270 -11.94 -10.69 -18.90
C GLN A 270 -13.24 -10.43 -19.67
N ILE A 271 -14.25 -11.25 -19.39
CA ILE A 271 -15.59 -11.17 -19.97
C ILE A 271 -16.60 -11.20 -18.81
N PRO A 272 -17.38 -10.12 -18.57
CA PRO A 272 -17.35 -8.84 -19.26
C PRO A 272 -16.04 -8.06 -19.05
N LEU A 273 -15.75 -7.13 -19.97
CA LEU A 273 -14.58 -6.24 -19.87
C LEU A 273 -14.75 -5.27 -18.69
N PRO A 274 -13.76 -5.10 -17.80
CA PRO A 274 -13.89 -4.25 -16.60
C PRO A 274 -14.17 -2.78 -16.90
N LEU A 275 -15.10 -2.18 -16.14
CA LEU A 275 -15.64 -0.83 -16.40
C LEU A 275 -14.56 0.26 -16.53
N LEU A 276 -13.50 0.19 -15.73
CA LEU A 276 -12.42 1.18 -15.72
C LEU A 276 -11.34 0.94 -16.80
N PHE A 277 -11.36 -0.20 -17.51
CA PHE A 277 -10.28 -0.61 -18.41
C PHE A 277 -9.89 0.48 -19.42
N MET A 278 -10.85 1.05 -20.15
CA MET A 278 -10.57 2.08 -21.16
C MET A 278 -10.06 3.38 -20.55
N ARG A 279 -10.54 3.77 -19.36
CA ARG A 279 -10.02 4.95 -18.62
C ARG A 279 -8.56 4.73 -18.24
N THR A 280 -8.24 3.55 -17.70
CA THR A 280 -6.87 3.17 -17.32
C THR A 280 -5.96 3.09 -18.53
N VAL A 281 -6.42 2.58 -19.68
CA VAL A 281 -5.67 2.63 -20.96
C VAL A 281 -5.37 4.08 -21.35
N MET A 282 -6.34 5.00 -21.27
CA MET A 282 -6.11 6.42 -21.60
C MET A 282 -5.11 7.09 -20.64
N GLN A 283 -5.23 6.87 -19.33
CA GLN A 283 -4.26 7.33 -18.34
C GLN A 283 -2.86 6.74 -18.61
N ALA A 284 -2.80 5.46 -18.97
CA ALA A 284 -1.56 4.75 -19.28
C ALA A 284 -0.84 5.29 -20.53
N ILE A 285 -1.56 5.68 -21.59
CA ILE A 285 -0.98 6.35 -22.76
C ILE A 285 -0.39 7.71 -22.35
N GLY A 286 -1.13 8.49 -21.55
CA GLY A 286 -0.70 9.82 -21.11
C GLY A 286 0.59 9.84 -20.28
N VAL A 287 0.88 8.75 -19.56
CA VAL A 287 2.13 8.58 -18.80
C VAL A 287 3.20 7.82 -19.60
N PHE A 288 2.80 6.86 -20.45
CA PHE A 288 3.68 5.98 -21.21
C PHE A 288 3.23 5.84 -22.68
N PRO A 289 3.47 6.84 -23.56
CA PRO A 289 2.90 6.85 -24.92
C PRO A 289 3.26 5.64 -25.80
N ALA A 290 4.38 4.97 -25.52
CA ALA A 290 4.82 3.77 -26.24
C ALA A 290 4.22 2.45 -25.72
N LEU A 291 3.24 2.47 -24.82
CA LEU A 291 2.70 1.27 -24.18
C LEU A 291 1.98 0.33 -25.16
N ILE A 292 0.94 0.81 -25.86
CA ILE A 292 0.09 -0.02 -26.74
C ILE A 292 0.92 -0.75 -27.80
N TRP A 293 1.94 -0.07 -28.33
CA TRP A 293 2.82 -0.56 -29.40
C TRP A 293 3.68 -1.76 -29.03
N LYS A 294 3.85 -2.05 -27.73
CA LYS A 294 4.71 -3.12 -27.22
C LYS A 294 3.97 -4.41 -26.83
N TYR A 295 2.64 -4.39 -26.72
CA TYR A 295 1.87 -5.52 -26.15
C TYR A 295 0.82 -6.06 -27.15
N PRO A 296 0.98 -7.31 -27.63
CA PRO A 296 0.18 -7.84 -28.74
C PRO A 296 -1.35 -7.79 -28.56
N LYS A 297 -1.88 -8.06 -27.35
CA LYS A 297 -3.33 -8.08 -27.12
C LYS A 297 -3.93 -6.67 -27.20
N LEU A 298 -3.27 -5.69 -26.59
CA LEU A 298 -3.64 -4.26 -26.69
C LEU A 298 -3.48 -3.74 -28.13
N TRP A 299 -2.42 -4.14 -28.83
CA TRP A 299 -2.18 -3.79 -30.23
C TRP A 299 -3.27 -4.30 -31.17
N VAL A 300 -3.71 -5.56 -31.01
CA VAL A 300 -4.82 -6.14 -31.79
C VAL A 300 -6.15 -5.43 -31.48
N GLY A 301 -6.42 -5.13 -30.21
CA GLY A 301 -7.59 -4.35 -29.80
C GLY A 301 -7.62 -2.95 -30.43
N PHE A 302 -6.51 -2.21 -30.34
CA PHE A 302 -6.32 -0.91 -30.96
C PHE A 302 -6.54 -0.97 -32.49
N LEU A 303 -5.87 -1.90 -33.18
CA LEU A 303 -5.92 -2.00 -34.64
C LEU A 303 -7.33 -2.37 -35.13
N LYS A 304 -8.03 -3.28 -34.42
CA LYS A 304 -9.44 -3.60 -34.69
C LYS A 304 -10.35 -2.37 -34.50
N CYS A 305 -10.15 -1.61 -33.42
CA CYS A 305 -10.93 -0.40 -33.15
C CYS A 305 -10.69 0.67 -34.22
N ALA A 306 -9.43 0.91 -34.60
CA ALA A 306 -9.06 1.83 -35.68
C ALA A 306 -9.64 1.41 -37.04
N ILE A 307 -9.72 0.11 -37.33
CA ILE A 307 -10.31 -0.41 -38.58
C ILE A 307 -11.83 -0.26 -38.62
N LEU A 308 -12.51 -0.36 -37.47
CA LEU A 308 -13.96 -0.15 -37.35
C LEU A 308 -14.36 1.33 -37.31
N THR A 309 -13.42 2.24 -37.01
CA THR A 309 -13.64 3.69 -36.88
C THR A 309 -13.01 4.50 -38.02
N LYS A 310 -12.95 3.92 -39.23
CA LYS A 310 -12.56 4.62 -40.46
C LYS A 310 -13.71 5.54 -40.92
N PRO A 311 -13.43 6.74 -41.47
CA PRO A 311 -12.10 7.34 -41.69
C PRO A 311 -11.51 8.08 -40.49
N GLN A 312 -12.26 8.27 -39.40
CA GLN A 312 -11.87 9.11 -38.25
C GLN A 312 -10.55 8.66 -37.59
N SER A 313 -10.25 7.35 -37.65
CA SER A 313 -9.02 6.76 -37.13
C SER A 313 -7.74 7.08 -37.92
N TYR A 314 -7.84 7.59 -39.16
CA TYR A 314 -6.68 7.74 -40.04
C TYR A 314 -5.60 8.68 -39.47
N GLY A 315 -5.99 9.80 -38.82
CA GLY A 315 -5.04 10.69 -38.16
C GLY A 315 -4.25 10.01 -37.03
N VAL A 316 -4.87 9.08 -36.30
CA VAL A 316 -4.20 8.31 -35.22
C VAL A 316 -3.29 7.22 -35.80
N LEU A 317 -3.69 6.60 -36.92
CA LEU A 317 -2.87 5.63 -37.65
C LEU A 317 -1.61 6.29 -38.26
N LEU A 318 -1.69 7.55 -38.69
CA LEU A 318 -0.54 8.32 -39.20
C LEU A 318 0.41 8.80 -38.08
N GLN A 319 -0.02 8.79 -36.83
CA GLN A 319 0.81 9.06 -35.65
C GLN A 319 1.56 7.81 -35.12
N LEU A 320 1.34 6.64 -35.71
CA LEU A 320 2.09 5.44 -35.38
C LEU A 320 3.58 5.58 -35.76
N PRO A 321 4.52 5.05 -34.95
CA PRO A 321 5.89 4.90 -35.39
C PRO A 321 5.97 3.97 -36.61
N ALA A 322 6.91 4.23 -37.53
CA ALA A 322 7.03 3.56 -38.83
C ALA A 322 6.84 2.01 -38.80
N PRO A 323 7.52 1.22 -37.95
CA PRO A 323 7.34 -0.24 -37.95
C PRO A 323 5.96 -0.68 -37.43
N GLN A 324 5.27 0.09 -36.59
CA GLN A 324 3.88 -0.18 -36.20
C GLN A 324 2.90 0.16 -37.33
N LEU A 325 3.15 1.24 -38.08
CA LEU A 325 2.35 1.56 -39.28
C LEU A 325 2.52 0.46 -40.34
N GLU A 326 3.75 0.03 -40.61
CA GLU A 326 4.04 -1.08 -41.52
C GLU A 326 3.39 -2.40 -41.04
N ASN A 327 3.43 -2.71 -39.74
CA ASN A 327 2.74 -3.87 -39.18
C ASN A 327 1.21 -3.78 -39.31
N SER A 328 0.64 -2.57 -39.28
CA SER A 328 -0.79 -2.33 -39.49
C SER A 328 -1.20 -2.59 -40.94
N LEU A 329 -0.40 -2.07 -41.88
CA LEU A 329 -0.65 -2.16 -43.33
C LEU A 329 -0.42 -3.58 -43.86
N SER A 330 0.63 -4.27 -43.41
CA SER A 330 0.89 -5.67 -43.79
C SER A 330 -0.18 -6.64 -43.27
N LYS A 331 -0.70 -6.42 -42.05
CA LYS A 331 -1.83 -7.21 -41.51
C LYS A 331 -3.18 -6.85 -42.14
N ASN A 332 -3.34 -5.65 -42.68
CA ASN A 332 -4.60 -5.19 -43.28
C ASN A 332 -4.34 -4.38 -44.57
N PRO A 333 -4.01 -5.04 -45.70
CA PRO A 333 -3.66 -4.34 -46.94
C PRO A 333 -4.75 -3.38 -47.45
N THR A 334 -6.02 -3.66 -47.15
CA THR A 334 -7.18 -2.80 -47.44
C THR A 334 -7.18 -1.46 -46.70
N LEU A 335 -6.25 -1.25 -45.75
CA LEU A 335 -6.01 0.05 -45.13
C LEU A 335 -5.11 0.96 -45.99
N LYS A 336 -4.23 0.42 -46.84
CA LYS A 336 -3.16 1.22 -47.46
C LYS A 336 -3.69 2.32 -48.38
N ALA A 337 -4.52 1.98 -49.37
CA ALA A 337 -5.02 2.95 -50.35
C ALA A 337 -5.76 4.16 -49.72
N PRO A 338 -6.79 4.00 -48.86
CA PRO A 338 -7.48 5.17 -48.29
C PRO A 338 -6.66 5.89 -47.21
N LEU A 339 -5.67 5.25 -46.59
CA LEU A 339 -4.75 5.93 -45.67
C LEU A 339 -3.72 6.79 -46.44
N VAL A 340 -3.28 6.33 -47.62
CA VAL A 340 -2.47 7.12 -48.57
C VAL A 340 -3.27 8.33 -49.06
N GLU A 341 -4.49 8.14 -49.54
CA GLU A 341 -5.39 9.21 -50.00
C GLU A 341 -5.60 10.30 -48.93
N HIS A 342 -5.76 9.91 -47.66
CA HIS A 342 -5.84 10.86 -46.54
C HIS A 342 -4.50 11.53 -46.24
N ALA A 343 -3.38 10.81 -46.33
CA ALA A 343 -2.03 11.32 -46.09
C ALA A 343 -1.54 12.30 -47.16
N GLU A 344 -2.07 12.25 -48.39
CA GLU A 344 -1.72 13.18 -49.47
C GLU A 344 -2.42 14.55 -49.38
N GLN A 345 -3.47 14.68 -48.54
CA GLN A 345 -4.15 15.96 -48.30
C GLN A 345 -3.13 17.01 -47.83
N PRO A 346 -3.05 18.22 -48.44
CA PRO A 346 -1.92 19.14 -48.20
C PRO A 346 -1.69 19.55 -46.74
N ASN A 347 -2.78 19.69 -45.98
CA ASN A 347 -2.81 19.97 -44.54
C ASN A 347 -2.38 18.78 -43.67
N VAL A 348 -2.43 17.55 -44.19
CA VAL A 348 -1.96 16.34 -43.51
C VAL A 348 -0.50 16.09 -43.90
N ARG A 349 -0.21 16.00 -45.21
CA ARG A 349 1.11 15.65 -45.77
C ARG A 349 2.25 16.50 -45.21
N SER A 350 2.01 17.80 -45.04
CA SER A 350 2.98 18.77 -44.50
C SER A 350 3.34 18.56 -43.03
N THR A 351 2.58 17.75 -42.29
CA THR A 351 2.83 17.42 -40.87
C THR A 351 3.46 16.04 -40.65
N LEU A 352 3.56 15.20 -41.70
CA LEU A 352 4.01 13.81 -41.56
C LEU A 352 5.54 13.67 -41.57
N PRO A 353 6.12 12.87 -40.66
CA PRO A 353 7.54 12.50 -40.72
C PRO A 353 7.89 11.79 -42.03
N ARG A 354 9.12 11.99 -42.54
CA ARG A 354 9.58 11.32 -43.78
C ARG A 354 9.49 9.80 -43.69
N SER A 355 9.76 9.20 -42.54
CA SER A 355 9.63 7.75 -42.32
C SER A 355 8.18 7.26 -42.49
N THR A 356 7.19 8.02 -42.05
CA THR A 356 5.77 7.75 -42.32
C THR A 356 5.46 7.82 -43.82
N LEU A 357 6.00 8.81 -44.52
CA LEU A 357 5.84 8.93 -45.98
C LEU A 357 6.50 7.76 -46.73
N VAL A 358 7.68 7.29 -46.32
CA VAL A 358 8.36 6.12 -46.91
C VAL A 358 7.51 4.85 -46.75
N VAL A 359 7.01 4.54 -45.55
CA VAL A 359 6.13 3.37 -45.30
C VAL A 359 4.85 3.39 -46.15
N LEU A 360 4.30 4.58 -46.41
CA LEU A 360 3.15 4.77 -47.27
C LEU A 360 3.48 4.61 -48.77
N GLY A 361 4.75 4.73 -49.18
CA GLY A 361 5.18 4.79 -50.59
C GLY A 361 5.12 6.20 -51.19
N LEU A 362 5.07 7.24 -50.34
CA LEU A 362 4.94 8.65 -50.71
C LEU A 362 6.28 9.42 -50.69
N ALA A 363 7.38 8.76 -50.35
CA ALA A 363 8.75 9.26 -50.42
C ALA A 363 9.72 8.09 -50.63
N GLU A 364 10.86 8.34 -51.27
CA GLU A 364 11.94 7.34 -51.43
C GLU A 364 12.76 7.18 -50.16
N ASP A 365 13.28 5.97 -49.92
CA ASP A 365 14.13 5.67 -48.77
C ASP A 365 15.60 5.97 -49.09
N GLN A 366 16.17 6.96 -48.41
CA GLN A 366 17.53 7.45 -48.67
C GLN A 366 18.51 6.91 -47.61
N GLN A 367 18.69 5.59 -47.57
CA GLN A 367 19.57 4.91 -46.62
C GLN A 367 20.70 4.08 -47.27
N GLN A 368 20.99 4.31 -48.55
CA GLN A 368 22.05 3.62 -49.28
C GLN A 368 22.97 4.60 -50.03
N PRO A 369 24.27 4.71 -49.67
CA PRO A 369 25.26 5.38 -50.51
C PRO A 369 25.42 4.61 -51.83
N PRO A 370 25.60 5.27 -52.98
CA PRO A 370 25.81 4.58 -54.24
C PRO A 370 27.15 3.80 -54.22
N PRO A 371 27.21 2.59 -54.81
CA PRO A 371 28.45 1.86 -54.93
C PRO A 371 29.43 2.62 -55.84
N ALA A 372 30.63 2.92 -55.33
CA ALA A 372 31.67 3.57 -56.12
C ALA A 372 32.09 2.64 -57.28
N ALA A 373 31.92 3.11 -58.52
CA ALA A 373 32.29 2.35 -59.71
C ALA A 373 33.81 2.11 -59.76
N SER A 374 34.21 0.86 -59.98
CA SER A 374 35.62 0.49 -60.03
C SER A 374 36.31 1.08 -61.27
N GLN A 375 37.31 1.94 -61.04
CA GLN A 375 38.38 2.16 -62.01
C GLN A 375 39.67 1.57 -61.46
N ALA A 376 40.11 0.47 -62.06
CA ALA A 376 41.39 -0.15 -61.76
C ALA A 376 42.49 0.48 -62.62
N GLN A 377 43.57 0.95 -62.00
CA GLN A 377 44.85 1.13 -62.65
C GLN A 377 45.95 0.47 -61.82
N SER A 378 46.83 -0.27 -62.51
CA SER A 378 47.76 -1.24 -61.92
C SER A 378 49.22 -0.85 -62.18
N SER A 379 50.03 -0.75 -61.11
CA SER A 379 51.52 -0.81 -61.10
C SER A 379 52.04 -0.52 -59.68
N GLN A 380 53.14 -1.10 -59.16
CA GLN A 380 53.85 -2.35 -59.52
C GLN A 380 54.79 -2.77 -58.35
N ASN A 381 55.02 -4.07 -58.18
CA ASN A 381 56.11 -4.79 -57.48
C ASN A 381 56.98 -4.12 -56.38
N GLN A 382 56.97 -4.70 -55.17
CA GLN A 382 58.05 -5.52 -54.53
C GLN A 382 57.57 -5.89 -53.10
N ALA A 383 57.60 -7.15 -52.62
CA ALA A 383 58.73 -8.07 -52.37
C ALA A 383 59.63 -7.60 -51.21
N THR A 384 59.93 -8.37 -50.16
CA THR A 384 59.63 -9.80 -49.83
C THR A 384 58.80 -9.90 -48.51
N GLU A 385 58.80 -10.88 -47.58
CA GLU A 385 59.61 -12.07 -47.27
C GLU A 385 58.81 -13.12 -46.41
N THR A 386 59.51 -14.05 -45.76
CA THR A 386 59.10 -15.20 -44.93
C THR A 386 58.46 -14.86 -43.55
N SER A 387 57.87 -15.79 -42.76
CA SER A 387 57.97 -17.27 -42.71
C SER A 387 56.69 -17.98 -42.21
N SER A 388 56.64 -19.32 -42.32
CA SER A 388 55.51 -20.17 -41.90
C SER A 388 55.92 -21.56 -41.40
N SER A 389 55.27 -22.06 -40.33
CA SER A 389 55.18 -23.47 -39.89
C SER A 389 54.00 -23.55 -38.90
N ALA A 390 52.92 -24.31 -39.11
CA ALA A 390 52.79 -25.78 -38.97
C ALA A 390 53.21 -26.25 -37.55
N ALA A 391 52.27 -26.60 -36.65
CA ALA A 391 51.47 -27.84 -36.52
C ALA A 391 52.22 -28.91 -35.67
N ASP A 392 51.62 -29.81 -34.87
CA ASP A 392 50.21 -30.22 -34.63
C ASP A 392 50.07 -30.84 -33.20
N THR A 393 48.85 -31.24 -32.77
CA THR A 393 48.52 -32.06 -31.57
C THR A 393 48.83 -31.44 -30.17
N THR A 394 48.17 -31.80 -29.05
CA THR A 394 47.22 -32.91 -28.74
C THR A 394 46.09 -32.43 -27.79
N THR A 395 44.96 -33.16 -27.77
CA THR A 395 43.91 -33.09 -26.73
C THR A 395 44.34 -33.74 -25.41
N GLU A 396 43.85 -33.25 -24.25
CA GLU A 396 43.05 -34.08 -23.31
C GLU A 396 42.36 -33.28 -22.18
N VAL A 397 41.20 -33.81 -21.75
CA VAL A 397 40.47 -33.71 -20.46
C VAL A 397 40.66 -32.49 -19.53
N THR A 398 39.55 -31.81 -19.24
CA THR A 398 39.29 -31.17 -17.93
C THR A 398 38.15 -31.91 -17.23
N GLN A 399 38.35 -32.31 -15.98
CA GLN A 399 37.44 -33.19 -15.25
C GLN A 399 36.42 -32.42 -14.39
N GLU A 400 35.15 -32.81 -14.46
CA GLU A 400 34.07 -32.29 -13.62
C GLU A 400 34.16 -32.89 -12.20
N SER A 401 33.89 -32.08 -11.16
CA SER A 401 33.81 -32.56 -9.78
C SER A 401 32.72 -31.83 -9.01
N SER A 402 31.64 -32.56 -8.71
CA SER A 402 30.62 -32.16 -7.74
C SER A 402 30.95 -32.76 -6.38
N ALA A 403 30.83 -31.97 -5.32
CA ALA A 403 30.89 -32.45 -3.94
C ALA A 403 29.80 -31.76 -3.11
N ALA A 404 28.92 -32.56 -2.51
CA ALA A 404 27.90 -32.11 -1.57
C ALA A 404 28.27 -32.56 -0.14
N SER A 405 27.91 -31.76 0.85
CA SER A 405 27.89 -32.09 2.29
C SER A 405 26.95 -31.12 2.99
#